data_AF-A0A7C6WQC6-F1
#
_entry.id   AF-A0A7C6WQC6-F1
#
_cell.length_a   1.000
_cell.length_b   1.000
_cell.length_c   1.000
_cell.angle_alpha   90.00
_cell.angle_beta   90.00
_cell.angle_gamma   90.00
#
_symmetry.space_group_name_H-M   'P 1'
#
loop_
_entity.id
_entity.type
_entity.pdbx_description
1 polymer ?
#
loop_
_entity_poly.entity_id
_entity_poly.type
_entity_poly.pdbx_seq_one_letter_code
_entity_poly.pdbx_strand_id
1 'polypeptide(L)'
;MFEAALQEGHTLLAASGYRSFGIQDLLFQAKVKEVGTKQKAWRTVSPPGASEHQLGLAMDVQSPTVPRLNRAFGESPEGIWLAQNAHRFGFIIRYKQEWREITGYRYEPWHIRYIGISHASAIYELDIPYETYYPALLNIPEYILLQGTDVLLNNIVHDVLDGKEIPTALRAATPEEQAETLESATKAYLSTKETYGQAVARCFPAWLQIEDRDELAE
;
A
#
# COMPACT_ATOMS: atom_id res chain seq x y z
N MET A 1 -3.56 -4.04 -12.22
CA MET A 1 -3.85 -2.61 -12.03
C MET A 1 -4.08 -1.90 -13.35
N PHE A 2 -3.06 -1.73 -14.20
CA PHE A 2 -3.20 -0.96 -15.45
C PHE A 2 -4.24 -1.55 -16.42
N GLU A 3 -4.28 -2.89 -16.54
CA GLU A 3 -5.31 -3.58 -17.32
C GLU A 3 -6.73 -3.33 -16.78
N ALA A 4 -6.92 -3.42 -15.47
CA ALA A 4 -8.21 -3.12 -14.83
C ALA A 4 -8.62 -1.66 -15.04
N ALA A 5 -7.67 -0.73 -14.94
CA ALA A 5 -7.90 0.68 -15.25
C ALA A 5 -8.40 0.86 -16.68
N LEU A 6 -7.73 0.21 -17.64
CA LEU A 6 -8.06 0.29 -19.06
C LEU A 6 -9.46 -0.26 -19.35
N GLN A 7 -9.83 -1.39 -18.73
CA GLN A 7 -11.17 -1.98 -18.84
C GLN A 7 -12.27 -1.06 -18.29
N GLU A 8 -11.94 -0.23 -17.31
CA GLU A 8 -12.82 0.79 -16.73
C GLU A 8 -12.71 2.16 -17.46
N GLY A 9 -11.99 2.23 -18.58
CA GLY A 9 -11.87 3.43 -19.42
C GLY A 9 -10.78 4.42 -19.00
N HIS A 10 -9.85 4.01 -18.12
CA HIS A 10 -8.76 4.82 -17.59
C HIS A 10 -7.41 4.38 -18.15
N THR A 11 -6.68 5.26 -18.84
CA THR A 11 -5.34 4.95 -19.35
C THR A 11 -4.25 5.43 -18.41
N LEU A 12 -3.62 4.49 -17.71
CA LEU A 12 -2.45 4.75 -16.86
C LEU A 12 -1.14 4.52 -17.62
N LEU A 13 -0.14 5.34 -17.34
CA LEU A 13 1.21 5.26 -17.91
C LEU A 13 2.25 5.24 -16.79
N ALA A 14 3.18 4.29 -16.84
CA ALA A 14 4.32 4.25 -15.93
C ALA A 14 5.35 5.32 -16.34
N ALA A 15 5.76 6.17 -15.39
CA ALA A 15 6.69 7.27 -15.64
C ALA A 15 8.08 7.02 -15.03
N SER A 16 8.15 6.54 -13.79
CA SER A 16 9.42 6.29 -13.10
C SER A 16 9.31 5.13 -12.11
N GLY A 17 10.05 4.04 -12.37
CA GLY A 17 10.14 2.87 -11.49
C GLY A 17 11.44 2.88 -10.68
N TYR A 18 12.23 1.82 -10.80
CA TYR A 18 13.54 1.73 -10.14
C TYR A 18 14.47 2.89 -10.51
N ARG A 19 15.18 3.41 -9.51
CA ARG A 19 16.18 4.46 -9.67
C ARG A 19 17.40 4.15 -8.82
N SER A 20 18.58 4.11 -9.42
CA SER A 20 19.82 3.82 -8.67
C SER A 20 20.21 4.95 -7.72
N PHE A 21 21.05 4.63 -6.73
CA PHE A 21 21.61 5.63 -5.81
C PHE A 21 22.29 6.79 -6.54
N GLY A 22 23.11 6.50 -7.55
CA GLY A 22 23.83 7.52 -8.31
C GLY A 22 22.89 8.47 -9.06
N ILE A 23 21.82 7.95 -9.67
CA ILE A 23 20.80 8.79 -10.32
C ILE A 23 20.08 9.66 -9.28
N GLN A 24 19.72 9.08 -8.12
CA GLN A 24 19.05 9.84 -7.06
C GLN A 24 19.94 10.97 -6.52
N ASP A 25 21.26 10.75 -6.37
CA ASP A 25 22.18 11.80 -5.94
C ASP A 25 22.23 12.95 -6.96
N LEU A 26 22.35 12.64 -8.27
CA LEU A 26 22.34 13.66 -9.32
C LEU A 26 21.06 14.52 -9.28
N LEU A 27 19.89 13.88 -9.14
CA LEU A 27 18.61 14.60 -9.02
C LEU A 27 18.56 15.46 -7.77
N PHE A 28 19.01 14.93 -6.63
CA PHE A 28 19.02 15.67 -5.37
C PHE A 28 19.96 16.88 -5.44
N GLN A 29 21.19 16.72 -5.93
CA GLN A 29 22.13 17.83 -6.08
C GLN A 29 21.62 18.90 -7.06
N ALA A 30 20.99 18.48 -8.17
CA ALA A 30 20.36 19.41 -9.10
C ALA A 30 19.25 20.22 -8.39
N LYS A 31 18.41 19.56 -7.59
CA LYS A 31 17.36 20.24 -6.84
C LYS A 31 17.92 21.19 -5.79
N VAL A 32 18.98 20.81 -5.07
CA VAL A 32 19.67 21.68 -4.10
C VAL A 32 20.19 22.96 -4.77
N LYS A 33 20.76 22.86 -5.97
CA LYS A 33 21.21 24.02 -6.74
C LYS A 33 20.03 24.92 -7.14
N GLU A 34 18.90 24.34 -7.51
CA GLU A 34 17.68 25.07 -7.89
C GLU A 34 17.07 25.84 -6.71
N VAL A 35 16.94 25.20 -5.54
CA VAL A 35 16.19 25.76 -4.38
C VAL A 35 17.08 26.36 -3.28
N GLY A 36 18.40 26.26 -3.44
CA GLY A 36 19.44 26.87 -2.61
C GLY A 36 19.78 26.15 -1.29
N THR A 37 19.00 25.14 -0.86
CA THR A 37 19.27 24.41 0.40
C THR A 37 18.84 22.94 0.32
N LYS A 38 19.52 22.06 1.06
CA LYS A 38 19.16 20.64 1.19
C LYS A 38 17.78 20.45 1.81
N GLN A 39 17.44 21.27 2.81
CA GLN A 39 16.16 21.22 3.52
C GLN A 39 14.97 21.52 2.59
N LYS A 40 15.11 22.52 1.71
CA LYS A 40 14.06 22.80 0.70
C LYS A 40 13.98 21.72 -0.36
N ALA A 41 15.13 21.15 -0.78
CA ALA A 41 15.18 20.11 -1.81
C ALA A 41 14.48 18.82 -1.35
N TRP A 42 14.75 18.40 -0.10
CA TRP A 42 14.19 17.19 0.49
C TRP A 42 12.66 17.14 0.47
N ARG A 43 11.97 18.30 0.54
CA ARG A 43 10.50 18.36 0.48
C ARG A 43 9.89 17.89 -0.85
N THR A 44 10.71 17.66 -1.87
CA THR A 44 10.28 17.29 -3.24
C THR A 44 11.15 16.23 -3.91
N VAL A 45 12.40 16.06 -3.46
CA VAL A 45 13.32 15.05 -3.99
C VAL A 45 14.04 14.44 -2.80
N SER A 46 13.86 13.14 -2.57
CA SER A 46 14.51 12.43 -1.47
C SER A 46 16.05 12.50 -1.59
N PRO A 47 16.79 12.58 -0.47
CA PRO A 47 18.22 12.33 -0.48
C PRO A 47 18.55 10.93 -1.05
N PRO A 48 19.73 10.75 -1.65
CA PRO A 48 20.16 9.41 -2.06
C PRO A 48 20.28 8.50 -0.83
N GLY A 49 19.74 7.29 -0.94
CA GLY A 49 19.58 6.34 0.17
C GLY A 49 18.23 6.43 0.88
N ALA A 50 17.45 7.49 0.65
CA ALA A 50 16.13 7.70 1.26
C ALA A 50 14.96 7.64 0.26
N SER A 51 15.23 7.35 -1.02
CA SER A 51 14.21 7.25 -2.06
C SER A 51 13.67 5.83 -2.17
N GLU A 52 12.34 5.67 -2.09
CA GLU A 52 11.71 4.35 -2.24
C GLU A 52 11.91 3.75 -3.64
N HIS A 53 12.15 4.57 -4.67
CA HIS A 53 12.50 4.09 -6.01
C HIS A 53 13.80 3.27 -6.02
N GLN A 54 14.68 3.46 -5.04
CA GLN A 54 15.92 2.67 -4.93
C GLN A 54 15.66 1.23 -4.52
N LEU A 55 14.49 0.94 -3.93
CA LEU A 55 14.06 -0.43 -3.62
C LEU A 55 13.36 -1.11 -4.80
N GLY A 56 13.03 -0.35 -5.86
CA GLY A 56 12.22 -0.87 -6.97
C GLY A 56 10.76 -1.15 -6.60
N LEU A 57 10.31 -0.69 -5.43
CA LEU A 57 8.95 -0.89 -4.90
C LEU A 57 8.05 0.34 -5.10
N ALA A 58 8.57 1.43 -5.65
CA ALA A 58 7.81 2.63 -5.97
C ALA A 58 7.64 2.80 -7.48
N MET A 59 6.51 3.37 -7.88
CA MET A 59 6.21 3.74 -9.26
C MET A 59 5.55 5.13 -9.28
N ASP A 60 6.07 6.01 -10.11
CA ASP A 60 5.38 7.24 -10.50
C ASP A 60 4.47 6.94 -11.68
N VAL A 61 3.18 7.28 -11.57
CA VAL A 61 2.14 7.04 -12.58
C VAL A 61 1.62 8.36 -13.15
N GLN A 62 1.41 8.41 -14.45
CA GLN A 62 0.78 9.54 -15.15
C GLN A 62 -0.33 9.03 -16.08
N SER A 63 -0.95 9.93 -16.83
CA SER A 63 -1.97 9.59 -17.84
C SER A 63 -1.74 10.38 -19.14
N PRO A 64 -2.36 9.99 -20.26
CA PRO A 64 -2.37 10.82 -21.47
C PRO A 64 -2.98 12.21 -21.24
N THR A 65 -3.96 12.31 -20.34
CA THR A 65 -4.65 13.57 -19.97
C THR A 65 -3.78 14.48 -19.11
N VAL A 66 -2.92 13.89 -18.26
CA VAL A 66 -1.97 14.62 -17.41
C VAL A 66 -0.58 13.98 -17.54
N PRO A 67 0.19 14.31 -18.59
CA PRO A 67 1.51 13.71 -18.87
C PRO A 67 2.61 14.36 -18.04
N ARG A 68 2.33 14.66 -16.77
CA ARG A 68 3.24 15.32 -15.82
C ARG A 68 2.98 14.81 -14.41
N LEU A 69 4.06 14.61 -13.65
CA LEU A 69 4.03 14.24 -12.23
C LEU A 69 3.75 15.49 -11.39
N ASN A 70 2.48 15.86 -11.26
CA ASN A 70 2.04 16.98 -10.45
C ASN A 70 0.65 16.74 -9.85
N ARG A 71 0.19 17.67 -9.01
CA ARG A 71 -1.06 17.54 -8.24
C ARG A 71 -2.32 17.40 -9.12
N ALA A 72 -2.31 17.95 -10.34
CA ALA A 72 -3.44 17.85 -11.24
C ALA A 72 -3.75 16.40 -11.64
N PHE A 73 -2.77 15.48 -11.52
CA PHE A 73 -3.04 14.06 -11.73
C PHE A 73 -4.08 13.55 -10.73
N GLY A 74 -4.02 13.94 -9.46
CA GLY A 74 -5.00 13.53 -8.44
C GLY A 74 -6.41 14.06 -8.65
N GLU A 75 -6.57 15.08 -9.50
CA GLU A 75 -7.87 15.66 -9.88
C GLU A 75 -8.40 15.07 -11.21
N SER A 76 -7.58 14.30 -11.93
CA SER A 76 -7.96 13.64 -13.17
C SER A 76 -8.79 12.37 -12.90
N PRO A 77 -9.62 11.92 -13.86
CA PRO A 77 -10.32 10.64 -13.73
C PRO A 77 -9.37 9.47 -13.43
N GLU A 78 -8.20 9.44 -14.06
CA GLU A 78 -7.20 8.38 -13.86
C GLU A 78 -6.55 8.41 -12.47
N GLY A 79 -6.25 9.59 -11.94
CA GLY A 79 -5.68 9.71 -10.59
C GLY A 79 -6.68 9.42 -9.49
N ILE A 80 -7.95 9.81 -9.67
CA ILE A 80 -9.05 9.43 -8.77
C ILE A 80 -9.23 7.91 -8.77
N TRP A 81 -9.27 7.31 -9.96
CA TRP A 81 -9.35 5.85 -10.10
C TRP A 81 -8.16 5.17 -9.41
N LEU A 82 -6.94 5.65 -9.63
CA LEU A 82 -5.75 5.08 -9.02
C LEU A 82 -5.81 5.17 -7.49
N ALA A 83 -6.19 6.31 -6.93
CA ALA A 83 -6.31 6.50 -5.49
C ALA A 83 -7.33 5.55 -4.85
N GLN A 84 -8.43 5.26 -5.54
CA GLN A 84 -9.48 4.37 -5.08
C GLN A 84 -9.16 2.89 -5.26
N ASN A 85 -8.25 2.52 -6.18
CA ASN A 85 -8.09 1.14 -6.62
C ASN A 85 -6.69 0.56 -6.45
N ALA A 86 -5.65 1.37 -6.22
CA ALA A 86 -4.27 0.90 -6.10
C ALA A 86 -4.09 -0.20 -5.04
N HIS A 87 -4.83 -0.11 -3.93
CA HIS A 87 -4.74 -1.06 -2.80
C HIS A 87 -5.10 -2.50 -3.19
N ARG A 88 -6.06 -2.67 -4.11
CA ARG A 88 -6.48 -3.96 -4.68
C ARG A 88 -5.34 -4.70 -5.37
N PHE A 89 -4.28 -3.98 -5.72
CA PHE A 89 -3.09 -4.49 -6.41
C PHE A 89 -1.83 -4.40 -5.54
N GLY A 90 -1.97 -4.14 -4.24
CA GLY A 90 -0.86 -4.09 -3.29
C GLY A 90 -0.11 -2.76 -3.24
N PHE A 91 -0.68 -1.70 -3.81
CA PHE A 91 -0.10 -0.36 -3.84
C PHE A 91 -0.87 0.63 -2.96
N ILE A 92 -0.16 1.52 -2.29
CA ILE A 92 -0.75 2.67 -1.58
C ILE A 92 -0.41 3.97 -2.29
N ILE A 93 -1.30 4.98 -2.18
CA ILE A 93 -0.90 6.37 -2.45
C ILE A 93 0.01 6.81 -1.29
N ARG A 94 1.31 6.93 -1.56
CA ARG A 94 2.32 7.01 -0.50
C ARG A 94 2.32 8.33 0.26
N TYR A 95 2.02 9.43 -0.44
CA TYR A 95 2.11 10.79 0.06
C TYR A 95 0.81 11.56 -0.17
N LYS A 96 -0.17 11.37 0.71
CA LYS A 96 -1.43 12.14 0.73
C LYS A 96 -1.24 13.53 1.37
N GLN A 97 -2.14 14.47 1.08
CA GLN A 97 -1.99 15.86 1.51
C GLN A 97 -2.08 16.02 3.03
N GLU A 98 -3.00 15.28 3.65
CA GLU A 98 -3.29 15.23 5.08
C GLU A 98 -2.16 14.61 5.91
N TRP A 99 -1.29 13.80 5.31
CA TRP A 99 -0.18 13.12 6.01
C TRP A 99 1.16 13.84 5.89
N ARG A 100 1.18 15.06 5.35
CA ARG A 100 2.41 15.82 5.09
C ARG A 100 3.29 16.02 6.33
N GLU A 101 2.69 16.30 7.48
CA GLU A 101 3.46 16.57 8.71
C GLU A 101 4.13 15.29 9.26
N ILE A 102 3.61 14.11 8.92
CA ILE A 102 4.14 12.81 9.33
C ILE A 102 5.18 12.32 8.30
N THR A 103 4.82 12.35 7.02
CA THR A 103 5.68 11.85 5.93
C THR A 103 6.84 12.79 5.61
N GLY A 104 6.67 14.11 5.81
CA GLY A 104 7.61 15.15 5.40
C GLY A 104 7.58 15.50 3.90
N TYR A 105 6.75 14.82 3.11
CA TYR A 105 6.59 15.05 1.66
C TYR A 105 5.38 15.91 1.35
N ARG A 106 5.42 16.58 0.19
CA ARG A 106 4.22 17.23 -0.36
C ARG A 106 3.25 16.16 -0.87
N TYR A 107 2.01 16.57 -1.14
CA TYR A 107 1.06 15.69 -1.84
C TYR A 107 1.59 15.29 -3.22
N GLU A 108 1.69 13.98 -3.45
CA GLU A 108 2.17 13.35 -4.69
C GLU A 108 1.20 12.25 -5.13
N PRO A 109 0.06 12.60 -5.78
CA PRO A 109 -0.96 11.62 -6.19
C PRO A 109 -0.48 10.56 -7.19
N TRP A 110 0.67 10.78 -7.82
CA TRP A 110 1.25 9.89 -8.80
C TRP A 110 2.16 8.82 -8.18
N HIS A 111 2.69 9.04 -6.97
CA HIS A 111 3.67 8.16 -6.33
C HIS A 111 2.97 7.04 -5.58
N ILE A 112 3.06 5.84 -6.12
CA ILE A 112 2.53 4.63 -5.49
C ILE A 112 3.65 3.74 -4.95
N ARG A 113 3.40 3.11 -3.79
CA ARG A 113 4.34 2.22 -3.11
C ARG A 113 3.75 0.83 -2.95
N TYR A 114 4.44 -0.19 -3.44
CA TYR A 114 4.06 -1.59 -3.25
C TYR A 114 4.41 -2.07 -1.84
N ILE A 115 3.43 -2.67 -1.16
CA ILE A 115 3.57 -3.30 0.17
C ILE A 115 2.81 -4.62 0.30
N GLY A 116 2.25 -5.16 -0.80
CA GLY A 116 1.41 -6.37 -0.78
C GLY A 116 -0.08 -6.05 -0.58
N ILE A 117 -0.95 -6.93 -1.08
CA ILE A 117 -2.39 -6.68 -1.19
C ILE A 117 -3.05 -6.54 0.18
N SER A 118 -2.81 -7.45 1.12
CA SER A 118 -3.43 -7.39 2.45
C SER A 118 -3.06 -6.11 3.21
N HIS A 119 -1.78 -5.73 3.20
CA HIS A 119 -1.31 -4.50 3.85
C HIS A 119 -1.82 -3.23 3.16
N ALA A 120 -1.79 -3.19 1.83
CA ALA A 120 -2.27 -2.02 1.10
C ALA A 120 -3.77 -1.82 1.30
N SER A 121 -4.55 -2.90 1.32
CA SER A 121 -5.99 -2.88 1.60
C SER A 121 -6.25 -2.43 3.04
N ALA A 122 -5.52 -2.96 4.02
CA ALA A 122 -5.62 -2.50 5.41
C ALA A 122 -5.27 -1.02 5.58
N ILE A 123 -4.20 -0.52 4.95
CA ILE A 123 -3.85 0.92 4.98
C ILE A 123 -4.92 1.77 4.31
N TYR A 124 -5.49 1.30 3.20
CA TYR A 124 -6.57 2.00 2.51
C TYR A 124 -7.82 2.13 3.37
N GLU A 125 -8.19 1.07 4.10
CA GLU A 125 -9.35 1.09 5.01
C GLU A 125 -9.10 1.92 6.28
N LEU A 126 -7.89 1.85 6.86
CA LEU A 126 -7.50 2.63 8.04
C LEU A 126 -7.32 4.13 7.75
N ASP A 127 -7.01 4.48 6.49
CA ASP A 127 -6.69 5.84 6.04
C ASP A 127 -5.57 6.51 6.87
N ILE A 128 -4.48 5.77 7.13
CA ILE A 128 -3.29 6.24 7.86
C ILE A 128 -2.02 6.17 7.01
N PRO A 129 -0.99 6.99 7.29
CA PRO A 129 0.27 6.90 6.57
C PRO A 129 1.04 5.63 6.95
N TYR A 130 1.92 5.19 6.05
CA TYR A 130 2.79 4.03 6.27
C TYR A 130 3.66 4.19 7.53
N GLU A 131 4.07 5.42 7.86
CA GLU A 131 4.80 5.77 9.07
C GLU A 131 4.04 5.50 10.38
N THR A 132 2.71 5.50 10.34
CA THR A 132 1.85 5.11 11.48
C THR A 132 1.58 3.61 11.47
N TYR A 133 1.37 3.02 10.28
CA TYR A 133 1.09 1.60 10.11
C TYR A 133 2.28 0.72 10.52
N TYR A 134 3.49 1.02 10.02
CA TYR A 134 4.67 0.16 10.20
C TYR A 134 5.05 -0.07 11.68
N PRO A 135 5.10 0.94 12.56
CA PRO A 135 5.39 0.70 13.98
C PRO A 135 4.37 -0.19 14.68
N ALA A 136 3.09 -0.15 14.28
CA ALA A 136 2.07 -1.03 14.84
C ALA A 136 2.38 -2.51 14.51
N LEU A 137 2.87 -2.79 13.30
CA LEU A 137 3.24 -4.14 12.87
C LEU A 137 4.33 -4.78 13.73
N LEU A 138 5.23 -3.97 14.32
CA LEU A 138 6.32 -4.49 15.16
C LEU A 138 5.82 -5.18 16.44
N ASN A 139 4.56 -4.96 16.82
CA ASN A 139 3.93 -5.60 17.96
C ASN A 139 3.12 -6.85 17.58
N ILE A 140 3.01 -7.16 16.27
CA ILE A 140 2.18 -8.24 15.72
C ILE A 140 3.08 -9.44 15.37
N PRO A 141 2.69 -10.68 15.75
CA PRO A 141 3.38 -11.89 15.32
C PRO A 141 3.60 -11.98 13.80
N GLU A 142 4.80 -12.36 13.39
CA GLU A 142 5.23 -12.37 11.98
C GLU A 142 4.31 -13.19 11.07
N TYR A 143 3.82 -14.35 11.53
CA TYR A 143 2.94 -15.18 10.71
C TYR A 143 1.63 -14.47 10.34
N ILE A 144 1.12 -13.58 11.20
CA ILE A 144 -0.07 -12.75 10.90
C ILE A 144 0.29 -11.70 9.85
N LEU A 145 1.49 -11.12 9.93
CA LEU A 145 1.95 -10.16 8.92
C LEU A 145 2.08 -10.81 7.55
N LEU A 146 2.57 -12.06 7.49
CA LEU A 146 2.85 -12.76 6.24
C LEU A 146 1.62 -13.47 5.64
N GLN A 147 0.69 -13.94 6.48
CA GLN A 147 -0.40 -14.83 6.07
C GLN A 147 -1.79 -14.29 6.43
N GLY A 148 -1.87 -13.19 7.19
CA GLY A 148 -3.13 -12.60 7.62
C GLY A 148 -3.90 -11.96 6.47
N THR A 149 -5.23 -11.96 6.61
CA THR A 149 -6.13 -11.25 5.69
C THR A 149 -6.04 -9.74 5.89
N ASP A 150 -6.46 -8.97 4.89
CA ASP A 150 -6.65 -7.52 4.98
C ASP A 150 -7.53 -7.13 6.18
N VAL A 151 -8.65 -7.84 6.38
CA VAL A 151 -9.56 -7.61 7.51
C VAL A 151 -8.89 -7.83 8.84
N LEU A 152 -8.17 -8.95 9.00
CA LEU A 152 -7.47 -9.24 10.24
C LEU A 152 -6.38 -8.19 10.53
N LEU A 153 -5.60 -7.82 9.51
CA LEU A 153 -4.55 -6.82 9.63
C LEU A 153 -5.12 -5.44 9.96
N ASN A 154 -6.19 -5.00 9.30
CA ASN A 154 -6.88 -3.75 9.58
C ASN A 154 -7.29 -3.69 11.08
N ASN A 155 -8.01 -4.71 11.55
CA ASN A 155 -8.54 -4.73 12.91
C ASN A 155 -7.44 -4.87 13.97
N ILE A 156 -6.44 -5.74 13.79
CA ILE A 156 -5.34 -5.87 14.76
C ILE A 156 -4.51 -4.58 14.80
N VAL A 157 -4.24 -3.95 13.65
CA VAL A 157 -3.51 -2.68 13.65
C VAL A 157 -4.32 -1.59 14.35
N HIS A 158 -5.63 -1.52 14.13
CA HIS A 158 -6.50 -0.60 14.86
C HIS A 158 -6.43 -0.86 16.38
N ASP A 159 -6.51 -2.11 16.81
CA ASP A 159 -6.40 -2.49 18.22
C ASP A 159 -5.06 -2.09 18.83
N VAL A 160 -3.95 -2.32 18.13
CA VAL A 160 -2.61 -1.91 18.56
C VAL A 160 -2.50 -0.38 18.65
N LEU A 161 -3.07 0.36 17.70
CA LEU A 161 -3.10 1.83 17.73
C LEU A 161 -3.97 2.36 18.87
N ASP A 162 -5.02 1.64 19.26
CA ASP A 162 -5.84 1.92 20.45
C ASP A 162 -5.15 1.52 21.77
N GLY A 163 -3.96 0.92 21.72
CA GLY A 163 -3.22 0.44 22.88
C GLY A 163 -3.76 -0.87 23.47
N LYS A 164 -4.58 -1.62 22.73
CA LYS A 164 -5.07 -2.94 23.14
C LYS A 164 -3.98 -3.99 22.93
N GLU A 165 -4.01 -5.02 23.78
CA GLU A 165 -3.14 -6.16 23.63
C GLU A 165 -3.67 -7.13 22.56
N ILE A 166 -2.74 -7.70 21.79
CA ILE A 166 -3.07 -8.78 20.86
C ILE A 166 -3.45 -10.03 21.69
N PRO A 167 -4.56 -10.71 21.35
CA PRO A 167 -5.00 -11.92 22.04
C PRO A 167 -3.88 -12.96 22.20
N THR A 168 -3.80 -13.58 23.38
CA THR A 168 -2.77 -14.59 23.69
C THR A 168 -2.77 -15.76 22.70
N ALA A 169 -3.96 -16.18 22.22
CA ALA A 169 -4.07 -17.23 21.20
C ALA A 169 -3.31 -16.88 19.92
N LEU A 170 -3.38 -15.61 19.48
CA LEU A 170 -2.64 -15.13 18.30
C LEU A 170 -1.13 -15.03 18.58
N ARG A 171 -0.72 -14.69 19.80
CA ARG A 171 0.70 -14.59 20.16
C ARG A 171 1.39 -15.95 20.34
N ALA A 172 0.66 -16.97 20.79
CA ALA A 172 1.21 -18.25 21.23
C ALA A 172 1.00 -19.42 20.25
N ALA A 173 0.31 -19.20 19.12
CA ALA A 173 0.01 -20.25 18.15
C ALA A 173 1.29 -20.93 17.62
N THR A 174 1.33 -22.27 17.70
CA THR A 174 2.40 -23.05 17.06
C THR A 174 2.23 -23.04 15.53
N PRO A 175 3.28 -23.36 14.74
CA PRO A 175 3.15 -23.44 13.28
C PRO A 175 1.98 -24.29 12.78
N GLU A 176 1.65 -25.38 13.49
CA GLU A 176 0.54 -26.29 13.17
C GLU A 176 -0.84 -25.65 13.45
N GLU A 177 -0.91 -24.71 14.40
CA GLU A 177 -2.14 -24.03 14.82
C GLU A 177 -2.39 -22.71 14.07
N GLN A 178 -1.38 -22.17 13.37
CA GLN A 178 -1.45 -20.85 12.74
C GLN A 178 -2.61 -20.72 11.76
N ALA A 179 -2.83 -21.71 10.89
CA ALA A 179 -3.89 -21.65 9.88
C ALA A 179 -5.29 -21.54 10.50
N GLU A 180 -5.60 -22.40 11.48
CA GLU A 180 -6.87 -22.36 12.21
C GLU A 180 -7.01 -21.07 13.03
N THR A 181 -5.90 -20.61 13.61
CA THR A 181 -5.87 -19.36 14.39
C THR A 181 -6.17 -18.14 13.52
N LEU A 182 -5.57 -18.05 12.32
CA LEU A 182 -5.85 -16.96 11.37
C LEU A 182 -7.30 -17.00 10.88
N GLU A 183 -7.84 -18.18 10.60
CA GLU A 183 -9.23 -18.34 10.19
C GLU A 183 -10.20 -17.90 11.30
N SER A 184 -10.00 -18.40 12.51
CA SER A 184 -10.81 -18.07 13.68
C SER A 184 -10.77 -16.57 13.99
N ALA A 185 -9.56 -15.98 14.01
CA ALA A 185 -9.37 -14.56 14.28
C ALA A 185 -9.96 -13.69 13.16
N THR A 186 -9.83 -14.08 11.89
CA THR A 186 -10.43 -13.34 10.78
C THR A 186 -11.95 -13.38 10.88
N LYS A 187 -12.55 -14.56 11.11
CA LYS A 187 -14.01 -14.73 11.24
C LYS A 187 -14.61 -13.85 12.33
N ALA A 188 -13.87 -13.56 13.40
CA ALA A 188 -14.32 -12.67 14.47
C ALA A 188 -14.61 -11.23 13.99
N TYR A 189 -14.01 -10.82 12.86
CA TYR A 189 -14.15 -9.48 12.28
C TYR A 189 -14.99 -9.44 11.01
N LEU A 190 -15.40 -10.59 10.46
CA LEU A 190 -16.21 -10.64 9.24
C LEU A 190 -17.67 -10.29 9.51
N SER A 191 -18.29 -9.65 8.53
CA SER A 191 -19.75 -9.48 8.53
C SER A 191 -20.45 -10.84 8.36
N THR A 192 -21.69 -10.95 8.83
CA THR A 192 -22.51 -12.18 8.67
C THR A 192 -22.73 -12.63 7.22
N LYS A 193 -22.42 -11.79 6.23
CA LYS A 193 -22.58 -12.08 4.80
C LYS A 193 -21.29 -12.52 4.11
N GLU A 194 -20.15 -12.45 4.80
CA GLU A 194 -18.84 -12.69 4.22
C GLU A 194 -18.19 -13.94 4.81
N THR A 195 -17.59 -14.76 3.95
CA THR A 195 -16.88 -15.98 4.37
C THR A 195 -15.38 -15.73 4.51
N TYR A 196 -14.71 -16.58 5.29
CA TYR A 196 -13.25 -16.55 5.39
C TYR A 196 -12.57 -16.73 4.02
N GLY A 197 -13.07 -17.64 3.19
CA GLY A 197 -12.57 -17.84 1.83
C GLY A 197 -12.67 -16.58 0.96
N GLN A 198 -13.76 -15.80 1.09
CA GLN A 198 -13.88 -14.51 0.40
C GLN A 198 -12.85 -13.49 0.88
N ALA A 199 -12.59 -13.43 2.19
CA ALA A 199 -11.56 -12.56 2.75
C ALA A 199 -10.16 -12.95 2.26
N VAL A 200 -9.84 -14.25 2.29
CA VAL A 200 -8.58 -14.79 1.77
C VAL A 200 -8.43 -14.51 0.27
N ALA A 201 -9.49 -14.72 -0.52
CA ALA A 201 -9.47 -14.47 -1.96
C ALA A 201 -9.09 -13.02 -2.29
N ARG A 202 -9.57 -12.02 -1.53
CA ARG A 202 -9.21 -10.61 -1.72
C ARG A 202 -7.73 -10.32 -1.59
N CYS A 203 -7.00 -11.10 -0.78
CA CYS A 203 -5.56 -10.95 -0.60
C CYS A 203 -4.75 -11.43 -1.82
N PHE A 204 -5.39 -12.14 -2.76
CA PHE A 204 -4.76 -12.59 -3.98
C PHE A 204 -5.05 -11.65 -5.16
N PRO A 205 -4.12 -11.53 -6.12
CA PRO A 205 -4.35 -10.80 -7.35
C PRO A 205 -5.61 -11.27 -8.08
N ALA A 206 -6.33 -10.35 -8.72
CA ALA A 206 -7.58 -10.65 -9.43
C ALA A 206 -7.45 -11.78 -10.48
N TRP A 207 -6.28 -12.01 -11.08
CA TRP A 207 -6.07 -13.12 -12.04
C TRP A 207 -5.98 -14.49 -11.37
N LEU A 208 -5.57 -14.57 -10.09
CA LEU A 208 -5.63 -15.80 -9.29
C LEU A 208 -7.05 -16.07 -8.76
N GLN A 209 -7.92 -15.06 -8.73
CA GLN A 209 -9.31 -15.21 -8.31
C GLN A 209 -10.24 -15.74 -9.42
N ILE A 210 -9.77 -15.81 -10.67
CA ILE A 210 -10.58 -16.20 -11.84
C ILE A 210 -10.51 -17.71 -12.09
N GLU A 211 -9.43 -18.39 -11.68
CA GLU A 211 -9.22 -19.82 -12.00
C GLU A 211 -10.01 -20.78 -11.09
N ASP A 212 -10.58 -20.32 -9.98
CA ASP A 212 -11.11 -21.20 -8.91
C ASP A 212 -12.64 -21.24 -8.80
N ARG A 213 -13.38 -20.74 -9.80
CA ARG A 213 -14.86 -20.76 -9.76
C ARG A 213 -15.48 -22.09 -10.16
N ASP A 214 -14.74 -22.96 -10.83
CA ASP A 214 -15.24 -24.25 -11.33
C ASP A 214 -14.66 -25.48 -10.60
N GLU A 215 -13.60 -25.36 -9.77
CA GLU A 215 -12.96 -26.51 -9.10
C GLU A 215 -13.20 -26.62 -7.59
N LEU A 216 -13.83 -25.64 -6.94
CA LEU A 216 -14.16 -25.70 -5.51
C LEU A 216 -15.61 -26.18 -5.22
N ALA A 217 -16.26 -26.79 -6.20
CA ALA A 217 -17.63 -27.32 -6.12
C ALA A 217 -17.75 -28.83 -6.38
N GLU A 218 -16.64 -29.59 -6.32
CA GLU A 218 -16.62 -31.06 -6.26
C GLU A 218 -15.87 -31.56 -5.01
#